data_AF-A0A8B3KZK7-F1
#
_entry.id   AF-A0A8B3KZK7-F1
#
_cell.length_a   1.000
_cell.length_b   1.000
_cell.length_c   1.000
_cell.angle_alpha   90.00
_cell.angle_beta   90.00
_cell.angle_gamma   90.00
#
_symmetry.space_group_name_H-M   'P 1'
#
loop_
_entity.id
_entity.type
_entity.pdbx_description
1 polymer ?
#
loop_
_entity_poly.entity_id
_entity_poly.type
_entity_poly.pdbx_seq_one_letter_code
_entity_poly.pdbx_strand_id
1 'polypeptide(L)'
;MSGLTPFFQGETYPLDVPSSHRIMTASSALVLGVAVGILTAGAITAAEASTPYDAAPRIVRYSSATSTDGYLTDLLRRAAFVNVYDAIETMAALPVDEDYHINAATAEEAHFTLSLLYIMGIGVPKVFSHDSESVTFSWARGSDRQYITVSEGVASLLRTSSTTSEILDHSSLHEPSIVGLLKVAGQYGGFGTDFVRQQ
;
A
#
# COMPACT_ATOMS: atom_id res chain seq x y z
N MET A 1 9.46 -31.24 31.95
CA MET A 1 10.58 -31.22 30.99
C MET A 1 10.62 -29.81 30.41
N SER A 2 11.61 -29.02 30.83
CA SER A 2 11.71 -27.59 30.53
C SER A 2 12.49 -27.40 29.24
N GLY A 3 11.84 -26.93 28.18
CA GLY A 3 12.50 -26.51 26.94
C GLY A 3 12.82 -25.01 27.03
N LEU A 4 14.06 -24.68 27.35
CA LEU A 4 14.61 -23.33 27.24
C LEU A 4 14.90 -23.05 25.76
N THR A 5 14.31 -21.97 25.22
CA THR A 5 14.71 -21.39 23.94
C THR A 5 16.07 -20.70 24.10
N PRO A 6 17.01 -20.84 23.14
CA PRO A 6 18.31 -20.18 23.23
C PRO A 6 18.20 -18.68 22.95
N PHE A 7 18.87 -17.89 23.77
CA PHE A 7 19.08 -16.45 23.59
C PHE A 7 20.21 -16.24 22.57
N PHE A 8 19.96 -15.52 21.48
CA PHE A 8 21.01 -15.04 20.59
C PHE A 8 21.40 -13.62 20.99
N GLN A 9 22.66 -13.45 21.38
CA GLN A 9 23.27 -12.18 21.73
C GLN A 9 23.55 -11.40 20.45
N GLY A 10 22.86 -10.28 20.25
CA GLY A 10 23.06 -9.42 19.08
C GLY A 10 24.45 -8.79 19.11
N GLU A 11 25.32 -9.23 18.20
CA GLU A 11 26.57 -8.54 17.90
C GLU A 11 26.26 -7.19 17.24
N THR A 12 26.63 -6.11 17.91
CA THR A 12 26.64 -4.76 17.34
C THR A 12 27.76 -4.63 16.33
N TYR A 13 27.41 -4.60 15.05
CA TYR A 13 28.33 -4.14 13.99
C TYR A 13 28.26 -2.60 13.89
N PRO A 14 29.39 -1.88 13.97
CA PRO A 14 29.42 -0.48 13.57
C PRO A 14 29.38 -0.37 12.04
N LEU A 15 28.33 0.26 11.53
CA LEU A 15 28.27 0.73 10.14
C LEU A 15 29.15 1.97 10.01
N ASP A 16 30.43 1.76 9.66
CA ASP A 16 31.27 2.79 9.08
C ASP A 16 30.78 3.06 7.65
N VAL A 17 30.14 4.22 7.45
CA VAL A 17 29.76 4.73 6.12
C VAL A 17 30.78 5.77 5.69
N PRO A 18 31.73 5.46 4.79
CA PRO A 18 32.53 6.48 4.14
C PRO A 18 31.70 7.15 3.05
N SER A 19 31.37 8.42 3.29
CA SER A 19 30.85 9.34 2.29
C SER A 19 31.85 9.50 1.15
N SER A 20 31.44 9.18 -0.08
CA SER A 20 32.25 9.42 -1.27
C SER A 20 31.36 9.81 -2.44
N HIS A 21 31.37 11.12 -2.71
CA HIS A 21 30.93 11.74 -3.95
C HIS A 21 31.47 11.01 -5.18
N ARG A 22 30.58 10.72 -6.15
CA ARG A 22 30.82 10.88 -7.60
C ARG A 22 29.50 10.65 -8.36
N ILE A 23 28.83 11.74 -8.70
CA ILE A 23 27.77 11.74 -9.71
C ILE A 23 28.50 11.80 -11.06
N MET A 24 28.55 10.69 -11.80
CA MET A 24 28.92 10.69 -13.22
C MET A 24 27.67 11.04 -14.02
N THR A 25 27.59 12.27 -14.50
CA THR A 25 26.66 12.71 -15.55
C THR A 25 27.08 12.11 -16.89
N ALA A 26 26.28 11.20 -17.44
CA ALA A 26 26.39 10.77 -18.83
C ALA A 26 25.54 11.70 -19.70
N SER A 27 26.22 12.62 -20.40
CA SER A 27 25.64 13.48 -21.43
C SER A 27 25.35 12.67 -22.68
N SER A 28 24.07 12.57 -23.08
CA SER A 28 23.70 12.02 -24.39
C SER A 28 23.41 13.17 -25.35
N ALA A 29 24.32 13.39 -26.29
CA ALA A 29 24.10 14.24 -27.46
C ALA A 29 23.59 13.36 -28.61
N LEU A 30 22.52 13.76 -29.28
CA LEU A 30 22.14 13.16 -30.57
C LEU A 30 21.55 14.20 -31.53
N VAL A 31 22.48 14.75 -32.32
CA VAL A 31 22.47 15.04 -33.77
C VAL A 31 21.18 15.57 -34.43
N LEU A 32 21.29 16.81 -34.92
CA LEU A 32 20.43 17.42 -35.94
C LEU A 32 20.54 16.69 -37.29
N GLY A 33 19.39 16.33 -37.88
CA GLY A 33 19.27 15.96 -39.29
C GLY A 33 18.40 16.97 -40.04
N VAL A 34 19.02 17.68 -40.99
CA VAL A 34 18.38 18.64 -41.91
C VAL A 34 17.72 17.89 -43.07
N ALA A 35 16.49 18.28 -43.46
CA ALA A 35 15.97 17.99 -44.79
C ALA A 35 15.26 19.23 -45.37
N VAL A 36 15.79 19.67 -46.51
CA VAL A 36 15.32 20.77 -47.37
C VAL A 36 14.25 20.23 -48.34
N GLY A 37 13.15 20.96 -48.54
CA GLY A 37 12.14 20.68 -49.56
C GLY A 37 11.35 21.94 -49.91
N ILE A 38 11.31 22.26 -51.21
CA ILE A 38 10.94 23.56 -51.81
C ILE A 38 9.45 23.62 -52.22
N LEU A 39 8.81 24.76 -51.89
CA LEU A 39 7.67 25.50 -52.51
C LEU A 39 6.53 24.77 -53.28
N THR A 40 5.28 25.03 -52.87
CA THR A 40 4.18 25.45 -53.76
C THR A 40 3.10 26.24 -53.01
N ALA A 41 2.61 27.32 -53.62
CA ALA A 41 1.60 28.24 -53.10
C ALA A 41 0.16 27.71 -53.24
N GLY A 42 -0.69 28.02 -52.27
CA GLY A 42 -2.13 27.80 -52.31
C GLY A 42 -2.78 28.14 -50.96
N ALA A 43 -3.42 29.32 -50.89
CA ALA A 43 -4.07 29.82 -49.69
C ALA A 43 -5.31 28.98 -49.34
N ILE A 44 -5.33 28.40 -48.13
CA ILE A 44 -6.54 28.01 -47.44
C ILE A 44 -6.33 28.38 -45.96
N THR A 45 -7.12 29.34 -45.50
CA THR A 45 -7.27 29.70 -44.09
C THR A 45 -7.78 28.49 -43.32
N ALA A 46 -6.97 27.96 -42.41
CA ALA A 46 -7.40 27.01 -41.40
C ALA A 46 -6.84 27.48 -40.05
N ALA A 47 -7.74 27.53 -39.08
CA ALA A 47 -7.61 28.14 -37.78
C ALA A 47 -6.37 27.68 -36.99
N GLU A 48 -5.82 28.63 -36.23
CA GLU A 48 -4.87 28.40 -35.15
C GLU A 48 -5.44 27.37 -34.17
N ALA A 49 -4.89 26.15 -34.21
CA ALA A 49 -4.94 25.21 -33.12
C ALA A 49 -3.50 24.99 -32.65
N SER A 50 -2.96 25.99 -31.96
CA SER A 50 -1.76 25.87 -31.15
C SER A 50 -2.04 24.89 -30.02
N THR A 51 -1.76 23.61 -30.26
CA THR A 51 -1.59 22.63 -29.20
C THR A 51 -0.22 22.90 -28.57
N PRO A 52 -0.12 23.29 -27.29
CA PRO A 52 1.15 23.22 -26.60
C PRO A 52 1.35 21.77 -26.19
N TYR A 53 1.71 20.92 -27.15
CA TYR A 53 2.26 19.60 -26.89
C TYR A 53 3.75 19.74 -26.56
N ASP A 54 4.05 20.54 -25.54
CA ASP A 54 5.40 20.64 -24.96
C ASP A 54 5.31 21.11 -23.49
N ALA A 55 4.35 20.56 -22.75
CA ALA A 55 4.37 20.67 -21.30
C ALA A 55 5.44 19.68 -20.79
N ALA A 56 6.67 20.16 -20.65
CA ALA A 56 7.73 19.45 -19.94
C ALA A 56 7.15 18.82 -18.65
N PRO A 57 7.49 17.57 -18.31
CA PRO A 57 6.93 16.92 -17.13
C PRO A 57 7.22 17.80 -15.92
N ARG A 58 6.16 18.32 -15.31
CA ARG A 58 6.26 19.10 -14.08
C ARG A 58 6.69 18.12 -12.99
N ILE A 59 7.98 18.09 -12.69
CA ILE A 59 8.51 17.34 -11.56
C ILE A 59 7.90 17.95 -10.31
N VAL A 60 6.90 17.28 -9.75
CA VAL A 60 6.38 17.60 -8.41
C VAL A 60 7.47 17.22 -7.43
N ARG A 61 8.29 18.20 -7.05
CA ARG A 61 9.22 18.04 -5.94
C ARG A 61 8.39 18.03 -4.66
N TYR A 62 8.14 16.85 -4.11
CA TYR A 62 7.72 16.73 -2.73
C TYR A 62 8.84 17.32 -1.87
N SER A 63 8.60 18.50 -1.31
CA SER A 63 9.49 19.06 -0.29
C SER A 63 9.26 18.26 0.99
N SER A 64 10.01 17.18 1.15
CA SER A 64 10.07 16.43 2.40
C SER A 64 10.89 17.25 3.41
N ALA A 65 10.26 18.26 4.01
CA ALA A 65 10.64 18.70 5.35
C ALA A 65 10.09 17.66 6.34
N THR A 66 10.57 16.43 6.24
CA THR A 66 10.14 15.35 7.15
C THR A 66 11.16 15.30 8.28
N SER A 67 10.69 15.59 9.49
CA SER A 67 11.36 15.16 10.72
C SER A 67 11.89 13.74 10.52
N THR A 68 13.15 13.50 10.85
CA THR A 68 13.82 12.20 10.68
C THR A 68 13.01 11.06 11.33
N ASP A 69 12.27 11.38 12.39
CA ASP A 69 11.35 10.46 13.09
C ASP A 69 10.13 10.05 12.25
N GLY A 70 9.60 10.97 11.43
CA GLY A 70 8.47 10.71 10.53
C GLY A 70 8.84 9.79 9.37
N TYR A 71 10.09 9.87 8.90
CA TYR A 71 10.60 9.01 7.84
C TYR A 71 10.80 7.57 8.30
N LEU A 72 11.43 7.35 9.46
CA LEU A 72 11.65 6.00 10.00
C LEU A 72 10.32 5.31 10.34
N THR A 73 9.39 6.06 10.93
CA THR A 73 8.04 5.59 11.22
C THR A 73 7.30 5.10 9.98
N ASP A 74 7.35 5.87 8.89
CA ASP A 74 6.70 5.52 7.64
C ASP A 74 7.34 4.28 6.99
N LEU A 75 8.68 4.19 7.04
CA LEU A 75 9.40 2.99 6.57
C LEU A 75 9.01 1.73 7.34
N LEU A 76 8.93 1.80 8.68
CA LEU A 76 8.52 0.67 9.51
C LEU A 76 7.08 0.27 9.22
N ARG A 77 6.18 1.24 9.03
CA ARG A 77 4.79 0.98 8.63
C ARG A 77 4.75 0.30 7.27
N ARG A 78 5.48 0.81 6.28
CA ARG A 78 5.57 0.21 4.94
C ARG A 78 6.05 -1.23 5.00
N ALA A 79 7.11 -1.52 5.75
CA ALA A 79 7.62 -2.88 5.92
C ALA A 79 6.57 -3.81 6.54
N ALA A 80 5.83 -3.35 7.55
CA ALA A 80 4.77 -4.13 8.17
C ALA A 80 3.59 -4.42 7.21
N PHE A 81 3.23 -3.47 6.33
CA PHE A 81 2.25 -3.72 5.28
C PHE A 81 2.74 -4.72 4.22
N VAL A 82 4.03 -4.69 3.87
CA VAL A 82 4.64 -5.69 2.97
C VAL A 82 4.53 -7.09 3.58
N ASN A 83 4.77 -7.26 4.88
CA ASN A 83 4.61 -8.55 5.53
C ASN A 83 3.17 -9.10 5.45
N VAL A 84 2.16 -8.21 5.51
CA VAL A 84 0.76 -8.61 5.35
C VAL A 84 0.46 -8.98 3.89
N TYR A 85 1.04 -8.25 2.94
CA TYR A 85 0.95 -8.58 1.52
C TYR A 85 1.54 -9.97 1.24
N ASP A 86 2.75 -10.25 1.71
CA ASP A 86 3.41 -11.54 1.55
C ASP A 86 2.62 -12.69 2.23
N ALA A 87 1.93 -12.40 3.34
CA ALA A 87 1.05 -13.38 3.97
C ALA A 87 -0.16 -13.74 3.09
N ILE A 88 -0.73 -12.78 2.36
CA ILE A 88 -1.83 -13.03 1.41
C ILE A 88 -1.33 -13.87 0.23
N GLU A 89 -0.17 -13.54 -0.34
CA GLU A 89 0.47 -14.35 -1.39
C GLU A 89 0.75 -15.78 -0.91
N THR A 90 1.19 -15.93 0.34
CA THR A 90 1.44 -17.25 0.95
C THR A 90 0.14 -18.04 1.09
N MET A 91 -0.95 -17.42 1.55
CA MET A 91 -2.27 -18.07 1.63
C MET A 91 -2.79 -18.49 0.26
N ALA A 92 -2.57 -17.68 -0.78
CA ALA A 92 -2.99 -18.00 -2.15
C ALA A 92 -2.14 -19.13 -2.78
N ALA A 93 -0.88 -19.26 -2.37
CA ALA A 93 0.03 -20.30 -2.83
C ALA A 93 -0.17 -21.66 -2.12
N LEU A 94 -0.99 -21.73 -1.07
CA LEU A 94 -1.33 -22.99 -0.41
C LEU A 94 -2.07 -23.93 -1.38
N PRO A 95 -1.91 -25.26 -1.22
CA PRO A 95 -2.78 -26.23 -1.88
C PRO A 95 -4.27 -25.96 -1.62
N VAL A 96 -5.13 -26.21 -2.62
CA VAL A 96 -6.57 -25.89 -2.58
C VAL A 96 -7.32 -26.66 -1.48
N ASP A 97 -6.76 -27.77 -1.01
CA ASP A 97 -7.28 -28.60 0.07
C ASP A 97 -6.89 -28.14 1.48
N GLU A 98 -6.07 -27.09 1.61
CA GLU A 98 -5.69 -26.52 2.91
C GLU A 98 -6.73 -25.51 3.40
N ASP A 99 -7.01 -25.53 4.71
CA ASP A 99 -8.04 -24.71 5.37
C ASP A 99 -7.84 -23.19 5.20
N TYR A 100 -6.59 -22.74 5.03
CA TYR A 100 -6.24 -21.33 4.89
C TYR A 100 -6.03 -20.88 3.44
N HIS A 101 -6.20 -21.79 2.47
CA HIS A 101 -6.09 -21.46 1.07
C HIS A 101 -7.11 -20.37 0.71
N ILE A 102 -6.69 -19.40 -0.10
CA ILE A 102 -7.58 -18.41 -0.70
C ILE A 102 -7.44 -18.45 -2.21
N ASN A 103 -8.55 -18.25 -2.93
CA ASN A 103 -8.51 -18.22 -4.38
C ASN A 103 -7.83 -16.93 -4.89
N ALA A 104 -7.42 -16.95 -6.17
CA ALA A 104 -6.70 -15.83 -6.78
C ALA A 104 -7.49 -14.51 -6.82
N ALA A 105 -8.82 -14.58 -6.99
CA ALA A 105 -9.67 -13.38 -7.03
C ALA A 105 -9.75 -12.73 -5.64
N THR A 106 -9.97 -13.52 -4.60
CA THR A 106 -9.96 -13.07 -3.21
C THR A 106 -8.60 -12.49 -2.81
N ALA A 107 -7.50 -13.09 -3.28
CA ALA A 107 -6.16 -12.54 -3.07
C ALA A 107 -5.98 -11.15 -3.72
N GLU A 108 -6.43 -10.98 -4.96
CA GLU A 108 -6.41 -9.67 -5.66
C GLU A 108 -7.23 -8.61 -4.92
N GLU A 109 -8.45 -8.96 -4.51
CA GLU A 109 -9.34 -8.09 -3.73
C GLU A 109 -8.75 -7.73 -2.36
N ALA A 110 -8.12 -8.68 -1.70
CA ALA A 110 -7.42 -8.46 -0.43
C ALA A 110 -6.22 -7.53 -0.62
N HIS A 111 -5.42 -7.70 -1.67
CA HIS A 111 -4.31 -6.79 -2.00
C HIS A 111 -4.79 -5.37 -2.30
N PHE A 112 -5.88 -5.25 -3.07
CA PHE A 112 -6.49 -3.96 -3.35
C PHE A 112 -6.94 -3.27 -2.05
N THR A 113 -7.64 -4.00 -1.19
CA THR A 113 -8.08 -3.49 0.12
C THR A 113 -6.91 -3.09 1.01
N LEU A 114 -5.86 -3.91 1.09
CA LEU A 114 -4.66 -3.63 1.85
C LEU A 114 -3.95 -2.35 1.34
N SER A 115 -3.92 -2.15 0.04
CA SER A 115 -3.38 -0.94 -0.60
C SER A 115 -4.17 0.31 -0.21
N LEU A 116 -5.50 0.22 -0.20
CA LEU A 116 -6.35 1.31 0.27
C LEU A 116 -6.12 1.63 1.75
N LEU A 117 -6.02 0.61 2.61
CA LEU A 117 -5.67 0.77 4.02
C LEU A 117 -4.33 1.49 4.20
N TYR A 118 -3.34 1.13 3.40
CA TYR A 118 -2.02 1.78 3.41
C TYR A 118 -2.14 3.26 3.03
N ILE A 119 -2.77 3.58 1.90
CA ILE A 119 -2.95 4.96 1.39
C ILE A 119 -3.71 5.82 2.38
N MET A 120 -4.72 5.26 3.06
CA MET A 120 -5.55 5.98 4.02
C MET A 120 -4.88 6.20 5.38
N GLY A 121 -3.62 5.77 5.56
CA GLY A 121 -2.89 5.98 6.80
C GLY A 121 -3.37 5.10 7.97
N ILE A 122 -4.18 4.07 7.69
CA ILE A 122 -4.77 3.19 8.71
C ILE A 122 -3.67 2.29 9.31
N GLY A 123 -3.81 1.96 10.60
CA GLY A 123 -2.92 1.02 11.29
C GLY A 123 -2.82 -0.33 10.58
N VAL A 124 -1.66 -0.98 10.72
CA VAL A 124 -1.38 -2.27 10.06
C VAL A 124 -2.35 -3.34 10.62
N PRO A 125 -3.17 -3.99 9.78
CA PRO A 125 -4.04 -5.05 10.23
C PRO A 125 -3.28 -6.36 10.44
N LYS A 126 -3.86 -7.26 11.24
CA LYS A 126 -3.58 -8.71 11.10
C LYS A 126 -4.49 -9.29 10.03
N VAL A 127 -3.99 -10.26 9.27
CA VAL A 127 -4.77 -10.93 8.22
C VAL A 127 -4.97 -12.41 8.56
N PHE A 128 -6.13 -12.93 8.22
CA PHE A 128 -6.44 -14.36 8.24
C PHE A 128 -7.56 -14.67 7.25
N SER A 129 -7.63 -15.90 6.77
CA SER A 129 -8.74 -16.41 5.95
C SER A 129 -9.72 -17.20 6.81
N HIS A 130 -11.01 -17.12 6.45
CA HIS A 130 -12.07 -17.95 7.04
C HIS A 130 -12.44 -19.12 6.14
N ASP A 131 -12.39 -18.89 4.82
CA ASP A 131 -12.65 -19.84 3.76
C ASP A 131 -11.83 -19.43 2.52
N SER A 132 -11.99 -20.16 1.42
CA SER A 132 -11.27 -19.87 0.17
C SER A 132 -11.72 -18.61 -0.57
N GLU A 133 -12.83 -18.00 -0.14
CA GLU A 133 -13.52 -16.92 -0.85
C GLU A 133 -13.51 -15.60 -0.06
N SER A 134 -12.91 -15.60 1.14
CA SER A 134 -12.86 -14.44 2.01
C SER A 134 -11.54 -14.26 2.75
N VAL A 135 -11.14 -13.00 2.88
CA VAL A 135 -10.00 -12.58 3.70
C VAL A 135 -10.46 -11.54 4.70
N THR A 136 -10.05 -11.71 5.96
CA THR A 136 -10.38 -10.79 7.03
C THR A 136 -9.16 -10.08 7.57
N PHE A 137 -9.24 -8.75 7.57
CA PHE A 137 -8.31 -7.85 8.24
C PHE A 137 -8.84 -7.50 9.62
N SER A 138 -7.97 -7.53 10.64
CA SER A 138 -8.39 -7.26 12.02
C SER A 138 -7.48 -6.30 12.76
N TRP A 139 -8.11 -5.55 13.67
CA TRP A 139 -7.46 -4.67 14.65
C TRP A 139 -8.00 -4.98 16.03
N ALA A 140 -7.17 -4.85 17.05
CA ALA A 140 -7.55 -5.05 18.44
C ALA A 140 -7.20 -3.80 19.26
N ARG A 141 -8.14 -3.31 20.06
CA ARG A 141 -7.92 -2.19 20.99
C ARG A 141 -8.51 -2.56 22.35
N GLY A 142 -7.66 -3.02 23.26
CA GLY A 142 -8.11 -3.56 24.55
C GLY A 142 -8.94 -4.84 24.35
N SER A 143 -10.15 -4.87 24.89
CA SER A 143 -11.10 -5.99 24.73
C SER A 143 -11.85 -5.97 23.40
N ASP A 144 -11.86 -4.84 22.73
CA ASP A 144 -12.65 -4.66 21.52
C ASP A 144 -11.82 -5.13 20.31
N ARG A 145 -12.53 -5.53 19.26
CA ARG A 145 -11.96 -5.94 17.98
C ARG A 145 -12.78 -5.37 16.84
N GLN A 146 -12.10 -5.09 15.73
CA GLN A 146 -12.77 -4.71 14.49
C GLN A 146 -12.20 -5.55 13.35
N TYR A 147 -13.08 -5.88 12.42
CA TYR A 147 -12.82 -6.75 11.31
C TYR A 147 -13.32 -6.11 10.02
N ILE A 148 -12.49 -6.11 8.97
CA ILE A 148 -12.95 -5.92 7.60
C ILE A 148 -12.82 -7.27 6.91
N THR A 149 -13.95 -7.85 6.53
CA THR A 149 -13.97 -9.06 5.70
C THR A 149 -14.22 -8.66 4.27
N VAL A 150 -13.35 -9.14 3.38
CA VAL A 150 -13.43 -8.95 1.94
C VAL A 150 -13.83 -10.27 1.31
N SER A 151 -14.91 -10.27 0.55
CA SER A 151 -15.40 -11.44 -0.17
C SER A 151 -16.25 -11.01 -1.36
N GLU A 152 -16.08 -11.66 -2.50
CA GLU A 152 -16.85 -11.42 -3.74
C GLU A 152 -16.95 -9.93 -4.14
N GLY A 153 -15.85 -9.18 -4.01
CA GLY A 153 -15.80 -7.76 -4.37
C GLY A 153 -16.50 -6.84 -3.39
N VAL A 154 -16.94 -7.35 -2.23
CA VAL A 154 -17.59 -6.59 -1.16
C VAL A 154 -16.74 -6.62 0.10
N ALA A 155 -16.56 -5.44 0.72
CA ALA A 155 -16.00 -5.31 2.05
C ALA A 155 -17.12 -5.11 3.07
N SER A 156 -17.07 -5.87 4.17
CA SER A 156 -17.98 -5.75 5.31
C SER A 156 -17.20 -5.39 6.57
N LEU A 157 -17.67 -4.37 7.29
CA LEU A 157 -17.05 -3.90 8.52
C LEU A 157 -17.84 -4.40 9.74
N LEU A 158 -17.18 -5.16 10.60
CA LEU A 158 -17.75 -5.71 11.81
C LEU A 158 -16.96 -5.23 13.03
N ARG A 159 -17.67 -4.90 14.11
CA ARG A 159 -17.07 -4.58 15.41
C ARG A 159 -17.58 -5.55 16.45
N THR A 160 -16.66 -6.05 17.26
CA THR A 160 -16.96 -6.91 18.40
C THR A 160 -16.42 -6.25 19.66
N SER A 161 -17.26 -6.20 20.69
CA SER A 161 -16.88 -5.87 22.06
C SER A 161 -16.99 -7.12 22.93
N SER A 162 -16.66 -7.00 24.23
CA SER A 162 -16.83 -8.10 25.19
C SER A 162 -18.25 -8.68 25.28
N THR A 163 -19.27 -7.92 24.88
CA THR A 163 -20.68 -8.30 25.06
C THR A 163 -21.52 -8.24 23.78
N THR A 164 -21.02 -7.60 22.72
CA THR A 164 -21.80 -7.36 21.49
C THR A 164 -20.96 -7.55 20.24
N SER A 165 -21.61 -7.99 19.17
CA SER A 165 -21.04 -7.99 17.82
C SER A 165 -22.03 -7.30 16.89
N GLU A 166 -21.55 -6.32 16.13
CA GLU A 166 -22.37 -5.48 15.27
C GLU A 166 -21.69 -5.31 13.90
N ILE A 167 -22.47 -5.48 12.84
CA ILE A 167 -22.05 -5.09 11.49
C ILE A 167 -22.31 -3.59 11.36
N LEU A 168 -21.24 -2.84 11.12
CA LEU A 168 -21.30 -1.39 11.05
C LEU A 168 -21.68 -0.90 9.65
N ASP A 169 -21.11 -1.53 8.61
CA ASP A 169 -21.31 -1.11 7.22
C ASP A 169 -20.87 -2.20 6.24
N HIS A 170 -21.28 -2.08 4.98
CA HIS A 170 -20.80 -2.88 3.85
C HIS A 170 -20.70 -2.01 2.59
N SER A 171 -19.72 -2.29 1.73
CA SER A 171 -19.50 -1.52 0.51
C SER A 171 -18.77 -2.35 -0.54
N SER A 172 -19.11 -2.14 -1.81
CA SER A 172 -18.36 -2.71 -2.92
C SER A 172 -16.97 -2.08 -3.01
N LEU A 173 -15.94 -2.91 -3.20
CA LEU A 173 -14.54 -2.46 -3.28
C LEU A 173 -14.30 -1.46 -4.39
N HIS A 174 -15.01 -1.59 -5.51
CA HIS A 174 -14.82 -0.76 -6.69
C HIS A 174 -15.68 0.50 -6.69
N GLU A 175 -16.51 0.69 -5.66
CA GLU A 175 -17.32 1.88 -5.52
C GLU A 175 -16.65 2.94 -4.62
N PRO A 176 -16.88 4.24 -4.86
CA PRO A 176 -16.37 5.30 -4.00
C PRO A 176 -16.82 5.20 -2.53
N SER A 177 -17.91 4.47 -2.25
CA SER A 177 -18.44 4.22 -0.92
C SER A 177 -17.43 3.48 -0.01
N ILE A 178 -16.49 2.73 -0.58
CA ILE A 178 -15.47 1.98 0.17
C ILE A 178 -14.62 2.89 1.06
N VAL A 179 -14.36 4.11 0.59
CA VAL A 179 -13.59 5.11 1.35
C VAL A 179 -14.30 5.49 2.65
N GLY A 180 -15.64 5.51 2.64
CA GLY A 180 -16.45 5.74 3.84
C GLY A 180 -16.26 4.63 4.86
N LEU A 181 -16.42 3.38 4.42
CA LEU A 181 -16.23 2.19 5.25
C LEU A 181 -14.81 2.14 5.85
N LEU A 182 -13.77 2.36 5.02
CA LEU A 182 -12.39 2.35 5.47
C LEU A 182 -12.07 3.50 6.44
N LYS A 183 -12.71 4.67 6.31
CA LYS A 183 -12.56 5.75 7.31
C LYS A 183 -13.08 5.32 8.68
N VAL A 184 -14.21 4.61 8.73
CA VAL A 184 -14.76 4.06 9.99
C VAL A 184 -13.82 2.99 10.57
N ALA A 185 -13.15 2.22 9.72
CA ALA A 185 -12.11 1.29 10.16
C ALA A 185 -10.88 2.02 10.74
N GLY A 186 -10.42 3.08 10.07
CA GLY A 186 -9.27 3.89 10.50
C GLY A 186 -9.43 4.55 11.86
N GLN A 187 -10.66 4.95 12.23
CA GLN A 187 -10.96 5.50 13.57
C GLN A 187 -10.62 4.52 14.70
N TYR A 188 -10.67 3.22 14.41
CA TYR A 188 -10.50 2.17 15.40
C TYR A 188 -9.11 1.52 15.33
N GLY A 189 -8.61 1.23 14.12
CA GLY A 189 -7.24 0.75 13.89
C GLY A 189 -6.15 1.78 14.22
N GLY A 190 -6.54 3.03 14.47
CA GLY A 190 -5.63 4.16 14.68
C GLY A 190 -5.03 4.66 13.36
N PHE A 191 -4.52 5.88 13.40
CA PHE A 191 -3.64 6.42 12.36
C PHE A 191 -2.19 6.22 12.86
N GLY A 192 -1.26 5.93 11.95
CA GLY A 192 0.09 5.40 12.24
C GLY A 192 0.79 5.77 13.57
N THR A 193 1.58 4.80 14.05
CA THR A 193 2.46 4.69 15.27
C THR A 193 1.86 4.13 16.55
N ASP A 194 0.56 4.21 16.78
CA ASP A 194 -0.01 3.77 18.07
C ASP A 194 0.13 2.26 18.34
N PHE A 195 0.36 1.45 17.30
CA PHE A 195 0.48 0.00 17.39
C PHE A 195 1.89 -0.55 17.68
N VAL A 196 2.95 0.26 17.61
CA VAL A 196 4.33 -0.24 17.84
C VAL A 196 4.62 -0.47 19.35
N ARG A 197 3.72 -0.07 20.26
CA ARG A 197 3.98 -0.11 21.72
C ARG A 197 3.31 -1.23 22.51
N GLN A 198 2.61 -2.17 21.88
CA GLN A 198 1.94 -3.26 22.61
C GLN A 198 2.30 -4.63 22.03
N GLN A 199 3.52 -5.09 22.33
CA GLN A 199 3.90 -6.50 22.32
C GLN A 199 4.55 -6.84 23.66
#